data_AF-A0A0R1NJY1-F1
#
_entry.id   AF-A0A0R1NJY1-F1
#
_cell.length_a   1.000
_cell.length_b   1.000
_cell.length_c   1.000
_cell.angle_alpha   90.00
_cell.angle_beta   90.00
_cell.angle_gamma   90.00
#
_symmetry.space_group_name_H-M   'P 1'
#
loop_
_entity.id
_entity.type
_entity.pdbx_description
1 polymer ?
#
loop_
_entity_poly.entity_id
_entity_poly.type
_entity_poly.pdbx_seq_one_letter_code
_entity_poly.pdbx_strand_id
1 'polypeptide(L)' 'MTFDRDKIQQSGFKDTVIVFLTQGKQIDKVHYTNETIVRQGDDLAKVQLKQRG' A
#
# COMPACT_ATOMS: atom_id res chain seq x y z
N MET A 1 -17.32 1.19 -0.34
CA MET A 1 -16.71 2.47 0.05
C MET A 1 -15.98 3.01 -1.16
N THR A 2 -16.33 4.19 -1.64
CA THR A 2 -15.68 4.82 -2.80
C THR A 2 -14.74 5.90 -2.28
N PHE A 3 -13.49 5.88 -2.72
CA PHE A 3 -12.52 6.92 -2.40
C PHE A 3 -12.86 8.18 -3.20
N ASP A 4 -13.27 9.25 -2.51
CA ASP A 4 -13.64 10.54 -3.10
C ASP A 4 -12.46 11.51 -2.94
N ARG A 5 -11.57 11.51 -3.94
CA ARG A 5 -10.31 12.27 -3.93
C ARG A 5 -10.56 13.78 -3.77
N ASP A 6 -11.58 14.29 -4.44
CA ASP A 6 -11.83 15.73 -4.51
C ASP A 6 -12.20 16.30 -3.14
N LYS A 7 -12.98 15.56 -2.33
CA LYS A 7 -13.31 15.95 -0.96
C LYS A 7 -12.10 15.95 -0.01
N ILE A 8 -11.15 15.03 -0.22
CA ILE A 8 -9.94 14.92 0.61
C ILE A 8 -9.03 16.13 0.35
N GLN A 9 -8.85 16.50 -0.92
CA GLN A 9 -8.11 17.71 -1.30
C GLN A 9 -8.76 18.97 -0.73
N GLN A 10 -10.08 19.12 -0.88
CA GLN A 10 -10.84 20.26 -0.36
C GLN A 10 -10.73 20.40 1.16
N SER A 11 -10.52 19.29 1.87
CA SER A 11 -10.33 19.26 3.32
C SER A 11 -8.89 19.59 3.74
N GLY A 12 -7.99 19.93 2.80
CA GLY A 12 -6.61 20.34 3.06
C GLY A 12 -5.64 19.18 3.34
N PHE A 13 -6.09 17.94 3.19
CA PHE A 13 -5.21 16.78 3.29
C PHE A 13 -4.43 16.59 1.99
N LYS A 14 -3.16 16.19 2.10
CA LYS A 14 -2.40 15.73 0.93
C LYS A 14 -3.05 14.45 0.39
N ASP A 15 -3.04 14.29 -0.93
CA ASP A 15 -3.45 13.06 -1.64
C ASP A 15 -2.48 11.88 -1.40
N THR A 16 -1.95 11.73 -0.20
CA THR A 16 -1.03 10.67 0.15
C THR A 16 -1.80 9.57 0.85
N VAL A 17 -2.00 8.46 0.16
CA VAL A 17 -2.52 7.23 0.74
C VAL A 17 -1.33 6.43 1.28
N ILE A 18 -1.36 6.09 2.58
CA ILE A 18 -0.35 5.24 3.20
C ILE A 18 -0.96 3.86 3.42
N VAL A 19 -0.32 2.82 2.88
CA VAL A 19 -0.71 1.43 3.07
C VAL A 19 0.14 0.82 4.18
N PHE A 20 -0.50 0.38 5.27
CA PHE A 20 0.19 -0.25 6.39
C PHE A 20 -0.04 -1.76 6.41
N LEU A 21 1.05 -2.53 6.55
CA LEU A 21 0.98 -3.96 6.81
C LEU A 21 0.91 -4.21 8.32
N THR A 22 -0.28 -4.56 8.81
CA THR A 22 -0.57 -4.67 10.25
C THR A 22 0.03 -5.92 10.93
N GLN A 23 0.43 -6.92 10.14
CA GLN A 23 1.03 -8.18 10.63
C GLN A 23 2.55 -8.23 10.40
N GLY A 24 3.26 -7.12 10.56
CA GLY A 24 4.71 -7.03 10.27
C GLY A 24 5.57 -8.11 10.93
N LYS A 25 5.18 -8.64 12.09
CA LYS A 25 5.91 -9.73 12.77
C LYS A 25 5.92 -11.05 11.99
N GLN A 26 4.94 -11.27 11.10
CA GLN A 26 4.82 -12.47 10.27
C GLN A 26 5.49 -12.31 8.90
N ILE A 27 5.98 -11.11 8.58
CA ILE A 27 6.67 -10.82 7.33
C ILE A 27 8.15 -11.22 7.48
N ASP A 28 8.65 -11.93 6.49
CA ASP A 28 10.06 -12.30 6.35
C ASP A 28 10.77 -11.35 5.38
N LYS A 29 10.17 -11.14 4.20
CA LYS A 29 10.73 -10.29 3.16
C LYS A 29 9.63 -9.50 2.46
N VAL A 30 9.94 -8.27 2.08
CA VAL A 30 9.09 -7.44 1.22
C VAL A 30 9.91 -6.94 0.05
N HIS A 31 9.34 -7.01 -1.15
CA HIS A 31 9.87 -6.35 -2.33
C HIS A 31 8.82 -5.38 -2.86
N TYR A 32 9.11 -4.09 -2.80
CA TYR A 32 8.25 -3.04 -3.32
C TYR A 32 8.49 -2.86 -4.81
N THR A 33 7.48 -2.39 -5.53
CA THR A 33 7.67 -1.95 -6.91
C THR A 33 8.62 -0.75 -6.98
N ASN A 34 9.41 -0.68 -8.05
CA ASN A 34 10.25 0.47 -8.38
C ASN A 34 9.55 1.44 -9.35
N GLU A 35 8.31 1.11 -9.76
CA GLU A 35 7.54 1.94 -10.67
C GLU A 35 7.14 3.25 -10.00
N THR A 36 7.40 4.37 -10.69
CA THR A 36 7.00 5.70 -10.21
C THR A 36 5.50 5.94 -10.39
N ILE A 37 4.88 5.24 -11.35
CA ILE A 37 3.45 5.32 -11.66
C ILE A 37 2.90 3.90 -11.71
N VAL A 38 1.88 3.64 -10.91
CA VAL A 38 1.16 2.36 -10.85
C VAL A 38 -0.29 2.57 -11.25
N ARG A 39 -0.88 1.58 -11.91
CA ARG A 39 -2.28 1.58 -12.34
C ARG A 39 -3.10 0.64 -11.47
N GLN A 40 -4.42 0.74 -11.59
CA GLN A 40 -5.32 -0.18 -10.93
C GLN A 40 -5.06 -1.62 -11.41
N GLY A 41 -4.80 -2.52 -10.45
CA GLY A 41 -4.48 -3.91 -10.72
C GLY A 41 -2.98 -4.22 -10.71
N ASP A 42 -2.11 -3.21 -10.66
CA ASP A 42 -0.67 -3.42 -10.53
C ASP A 42 -0.27 -3.86 -9.11
N ASP A 43 0.74 -4.72 -9.03
CA ASP A 43 1.32 -5.15 -7.76
C ASP A 43 2.17 -4.02 -7.15
N LEU A 44 1.81 -3.58 -5.94
CA LEU A 44 2.60 -2.59 -5.18
C LEU A 44 3.77 -3.23 -4.42
N ALA A 45 3.57 -4.45 -3.93
CA ALA A 45 4.58 -5.19 -3.18
C ALA A 45 4.34 -6.69 -3.25
N LYS A 46 5.43 -7.45 -3.26
CA LYS A 46 5.43 -8.90 -3.01
C LYS A 46 5.93 -9.15 -1.60
N VAL A 47 5.13 -9.84 -0.80
CA VAL A 47 5.39 -10.10 0.62
C VAL A 47 5.59 -11.60 0.80
N GLN A 48 6.73 -11.98 1.38
CA GLN A 48 7.00 -13.34 1.84
C GLN A 48 6.72 -13.41 3.33
N LEU A 49 5.89 -14.36 3.74
CA LEU A 49 5.57 -14.62 5.14
C LEU A 49 6.54 -15.67 5.71
N LYS A 50 6.79 -15.56 7.01
CA LYS A 50 7.52 -16.58 7.77
C LYS A 50 6.78 -17.90 7.67
N GLN A 51 7.48 -18.97 7.30
CA GLN A 51 6.91 -20.30 7.40
C GLN A 51 6.74 -20.64 8.89
N ARG A 52 5.55 -21.07 9.29
CA ARG A 52 5.34 -21.63 10.63
C ARG A 52 6.03 -22.99 10.64
N GLY A 53 7.17 -23.07 11.32
CA GLY A 53 7.80 -24.33 11.71
C GLY A 53 7.05 -25.02 12.83
#